data_AF-A0A183VD85-F1
#
_entry.id   AF-A0A183VD85-F1
#
_cell.length_a   1.000
_cell.length_b   1.000
_cell.length_c   1.000
_cell.angle_alpha   90.00
_cell.angle_beta   90.00
_cell.angle_gamma   90.00
#
_symmetry.space_group_name_H-M   'P 1'
#
loop_
_entity.id
_entity.type
_entity.pdbx_description
1 polymer ?
#
loop_
_entity_poly.entity_id
_entity_poly.type
_entity_poly.pdbx_seq_one_letter_code
_entity_poly.pdbx_strand_id
1 'polypeptide(L)'
;MIYLLTDPVQSGSRCGVPRAGYFLPHAVDKEVSGPGEEEERSEGAVTWRVYGQYMRAMAHPIVLMPFLVVFAVAVQVFYNFIDWWLNKWTNAAEQAASRLSTNLAKNGEYRNGTSVYVDHIQFGLFSLSLDLHEYHTGFTVMVFMLMITSVIRAVWFKLAQVSASRLLHDMMFKAVVRARILFFDKNPIGRILNRFSKDIGAMDDQLAFAFFDFFTGLLNFLGMVGVTVMINPAVFIPTLPLAFIFFFVRLFYLASSRDIKRLEATTRSPLYSHISAVMQGLTTVRAFSNENRALKEYHDRQDVNTSAFFLSLASARWFASTIDWLVAFFITGVAFASVLSPSILESGEVALMLVYVVQFTGFFSWVMRQSAELQNSVRNIRYHSSFSFQLSFTYNLCR
;
A
#
# COMPACT_ATOMS: atom_id res chain seq x y z
N MET A 1 -31.86 -7.11 10.82
CA MET A 1 -33.00 -7.47 11.68
C MET A 1 -33.05 -9.00 11.71
N ILE A 2 -32.67 -9.54 12.86
CA ILE A 2 -32.87 -10.88 13.44
C ILE A 2 -33.43 -11.95 12.48
N TYR A 3 -32.64 -12.99 12.21
CA TYR A 3 -33.07 -14.39 12.20
C TYR A 3 -31.81 -15.27 12.25
N LEU A 4 -31.65 -16.06 13.32
CA LEU A 4 -31.04 -17.40 13.34
C LEU A 4 -30.80 -17.82 14.80
N LEU A 5 -31.77 -18.52 15.38
CA LEU A 5 -31.59 -19.43 16.51
C LEU A 5 -32.68 -20.50 16.39
N THR A 6 -32.29 -21.72 16.00
CA THR A 6 -32.66 -23.03 16.59
C THR A 6 -32.21 -24.21 15.69
N ASP A 7 -31.14 -24.90 16.13
CA ASP A 7 -30.91 -26.35 16.33
C ASP A 7 -31.62 -27.43 15.45
N PRO A 8 -31.03 -28.64 15.21
CA PRO A 8 -30.52 -29.48 16.29
C PRO A 8 -29.31 -30.42 16.03
N VAL A 9 -28.83 -30.93 17.16
CA VAL A 9 -27.93 -32.07 17.37
C VAL A 9 -28.30 -33.29 16.52
N GLN A 10 -27.33 -33.83 15.77
CA GLN A 10 -27.27 -35.25 15.40
C GLN A 10 -25.86 -35.81 15.58
N SER A 11 -25.84 -36.99 16.20
CA SER A 11 -24.68 -37.82 16.52
C SER A 11 -24.08 -38.50 15.30
N GLY A 12 -22.77 -38.76 15.34
CA GLY A 12 -22.20 -40.01 14.82
C GLY A 12 -21.35 -39.91 13.55
N SER A 13 -20.05 -40.14 13.73
CA SER A 13 -19.12 -40.76 12.78
C SER A 13 -18.74 -40.00 11.50
N ARG A 14 -17.61 -39.28 11.57
CA ARG A 14 -16.34 -39.54 10.85
C ARG A 14 -15.45 -38.32 11.08
N CYS A 15 -14.31 -38.53 11.74
CA CYS A 15 -13.25 -37.52 11.83
C CYS A 15 -12.69 -37.23 10.43
N GLY A 16 -13.38 -36.39 9.67
CA GLY A 16 -12.83 -35.69 8.52
C GLY A 16 -11.97 -34.55 9.04
N VAL A 17 -10.68 -34.81 9.27
CA VAL A 17 -9.69 -33.75 9.44
C VAL A 17 -9.73 -32.91 8.15
N PRO A 18 -10.11 -31.63 8.16
CA PRO A 18 -9.84 -30.79 7.01
C PRO A 18 -8.32 -30.71 6.90
N ARG A 19 -7.76 -31.25 5.81
CA ARG A 19 -6.33 -31.18 5.50
C ARG A 19 -5.86 -29.74 5.72
N ALA A 20 -5.06 -29.53 6.75
CA ALA A 20 -4.28 -28.33 6.97
C ALA A 20 -3.16 -28.28 5.91
N GLY A 21 -3.54 -28.04 4.65
CA GLY A 21 -2.63 -27.74 3.54
C GLY A 21 -2.31 -26.25 3.45
N TYR A 22 -2.81 -25.45 4.40
CA TYR A 22 -2.67 -24.01 4.43
C TYR A 22 -1.48 -23.68 5.31
N PHE A 23 -0.40 -23.17 4.72
CA PHE A 23 0.89 -22.79 5.35
C PHE A 23 1.91 -23.91 5.55
N LEU A 24 2.52 -24.41 4.46
CA LEU A 24 3.81 -25.10 4.55
C LEU A 24 4.76 -24.57 3.46
N PRO A 25 5.76 -23.73 3.79
CA PRO A 25 6.99 -23.65 3.01
C PRO A 25 7.84 -24.90 3.30
N HIS A 26 8.57 -25.39 2.29
CA HIS A 26 9.52 -26.50 2.46
C HIS A 26 10.60 -26.18 3.51
N ALA A 27 10.94 -27.18 4.32
CA ALA A 27 11.92 -27.11 5.40
C ALA A 27 13.33 -26.75 4.88
N VAL A 28 13.99 -25.84 5.58
CA VAL A 28 15.44 -25.72 5.59
C VAL A 28 15.85 -26.09 7.01
N ASP A 29 16.55 -27.21 7.15
CA ASP A 29 17.06 -27.68 8.43
C ASP A 29 18.14 -26.72 8.94
N LYS A 30 17.96 -26.15 10.14
CA LYS A 30 19.02 -25.47 10.89
C LYS A 30 18.92 -25.83 12.38
N GLU A 31 20.08 -26.15 12.94
CA GLU A 31 20.29 -26.55 14.34
C GLU A 31 19.88 -25.45 15.33
N VAL A 32 19.36 -25.87 16.49
CA VAL A 32 18.84 -25.02 17.55
C VAL A 32 19.92 -24.79 18.61
N SER A 33 20.29 -23.54 18.85
CA SER A 33 21.21 -23.11 19.89
C SER A 33 20.48 -22.44 21.09
N GLY A 34 21.22 -22.15 22.17
CA GLY A 34 20.78 -22.23 23.59
C GLY A 34 19.95 -21.07 24.18
N PRO A 35 19.66 -21.13 25.51
CA PRO A 35 18.75 -20.19 26.18
C PRO A 35 19.45 -18.85 26.45
N GLY A 36 19.37 -17.96 25.47
CA GLY A 36 19.91 -16.60 25.53
C GLY A 36 19.92 -15.88 24.19
N GLU A 37 19.46 -16.53 23.11
CA GLU A 37 19.71 -16.03 21.76
C GLU A 37 18.74 -14.92 21.33
N GLU A 38 19.39 -13.87 20.82
CA GLU A 38 18.87 -12.80 19.99
C GLU A 38 17.81 -13.33 19.02
N GLU A 39 16.71 -12.59 18.87
CA GLU A 39 15.63 -12.91 17.93
C GLU A 39 16.22 -13.45 16.61
N GLU A 40 16.00 -14.74 16.30
CA GLU A 40 16.36 -15.38 15.03
C GLU A 40 15.77 -14.55 13.88
N ARG A 41 16.57 -13.62 13.36
CA ARG A 41 16.17 -12.66 12.34
C ARG A 41 16.40 -13.34 11.01
N SER A 42 15.40 -14.06 10.50
CA SER A 42 15.49 -14.73 9.20
C SER A 42 15.96 -13.76 8.11
N GLU A 43 17.19 -13.97 7.65
CA GLU A 43 17.80 -13.20 6.57
C GLU A 43 17.20 -13.67 5.24
N GLY A 44 16.48 -12.79 4.54
CA GLY A 44 16.00 -13.11 3.20
C GLY A 44 14.88 -12.21 2.69
N ALA A 45 14.76 -12.12 1.37
CA ALA A 45 13.63 -11.46 0.72
C ALA A 45 12.30 -12.16 1.09
N VAL A 46 11.25 -11.37 1.28
CA VAL A 46 9.91 -11.92 1.52
C VAL A 46 9.38 -12.48 0.21
N THR A 47 9.11 -13.78 0.19
CA THR A 47 8.59 -14.51 -0.97
C THR A 47 7.15 -14.08 -1.23
N TRP A 48 6.78 -13.90 -2.49
CA TRP A 48 5.43 -13.50 -2.93
C TRP A 48 4.30 -14.41 -2.41
N ARG A 49 4.66 -15.64 -2.00
CA ARG A 49 3.76 -16.59 -1.33
C ARG A 49 3.18 -16.07 -0.01
N VAL A 50 3.94 -15.33 0.79
CA VAL A 50 3.46 -14.82 2.09
C VAL A 50 2.39 -13.74 1.89
N TYR A 51 2.56 -12.89 0.88
CA TYR A 51 1.54 -11.93 0.44
C TYR A 51 0.26 -12.64 -0.01
N GLY A 52 0.41 -13.67 -0.84
CA GLY A 52 -0.70 -14.52 -1.27
C GLY A 52 -1.45 -15.14 -0.09
N GLN A 53 -0.74 -15.62 0.93
CA GLN A 53 -1.35 -16.19 2.13
C GLN A 53 -2.13 -15.15 2.95
N TYR A 54 -1.58 -13.94 3.13
CA TYR A 54 -2.29 -12.85 3.80
C TYR A 54 -3.55 -12.43 3.03
N MET A 55 -3.47 -12.31 1.70
CA MET A 55 -4.64 -12.03 0.86
C MET A 55 -5.70 -13.15 0.91
N ARG A 56 -5.28 -14.42 1.02
CA ARG A 56 -6.21 -15.54 1.23
C ARG A 56 -6.85 -15.54 2.62
N ALA A 57 -6.22 -14.93 3.62
CA ALA A 57 -6.80 -14.75 4.95
C ALA A 57 -7.87 -13.64 4.96
N MET A 58 -7.72 -12.62 4.10
CA MET A 58 -8.68 -11.52 4.00
C MET A 58 -10.07 -11.95 3.53
N ALA A 59 -10.13 -12.90 2.60
CA ALA A 59 -11.38 -13.29 1.97
C ALA A 59 -11.29 -14.71 1.40
N HIS A 60 -12.43 -15.39 1.26
CA HIS A 60 -12.47 -16.72 0.66
C HIS A 60 -11.79 -16.70 -0.72
N PRO A 61 -10.73 -17.49 -0.95
CA PRO A 61 -9.75 -17.25 -2.01
C PRO A 61 -10.30 -17.45 -3.42
N ILE A 62 -11.40 -18.20 -3.55
CA ILE A 62 -11.98 -18.57 -4.85
C ILE A 62 -13.05 -17.57 -5.32
N VAL A 63 -13.72 -16.87 -4.39
CA VAL A 63 -14.94 -16.09 -4.72
C VAL A 63 -14.82 -14.63 -4.32
N LEU A 64 -14.49 -14.35 -3.06
CA LEU A 64 -14.53 -12.99 -2.54
C LEU A 64 -13.28 -12.16 -2.88
N MET A 65 -12.11 -12.80 -2.94
CA MET A 65 -10.86 -12.12 -3.29
C MET A 65 -10.83 -11.59 -4.74
N PRO A 66 -11.14 -12.38 -5.78
CA PRO A 66 -11.21 -11.84 -7.14
C PRO A 66 -12.29 -10.76 -7.28
N PHE A 67 -13.42 -10.90 -6.59
CA PHE A 67 -14.45 -9.86 -6.58
C PHE A 67 -13.94 -8.53 -6.00
N LEU A 68 -13.22 -8.57 -4.88
CA LEU A 68 -12.62 -7.37 -4.27
C LEU A 68 -11.64 -6.67 -5.22
N VAL A 69 -10.80 -7.45 -5.91
CA VAL A 69 -9.84 -6.92 -6.90
C VAL A 69 -10.57 -6.30 -8.08
N VAL A 70 -11.56 -6.99 -8.65
CA VAL A 70 -12.37 -6.49 -9.78
C VAL A 70 -13.10 -5.21 -9.38
N PHE A 71 -13.71 -5.17 -8.20
CA PHE A 71 -14.39 -3.98 -7.70
C PHE A 71 -13.42 -2.80 -7.51
N ALA A 72 -12.23 -3.04 -6.95
CA ALA A 72 -11.21 -2.01 -6.78
C ALA A 72 -10.72 -1.45 -8.13
N VAL A 73 -10.50 -2.33 -9.12
CA VAL A 73 -10.14 -1.93 -10.48
C VAL A 73 -11.28 -1.15 -11.14
N ALA A 74 -12.53 -1.58 -10.98
CA ALA A 74 -13.69 -0.89 -11.54
C ALA A 74 -13.84 0.54 -10.98
N VAL A 75 -13.64 0.73 -9.67
CA VAL A 75 -13.64 2.07 -9.05
C VAL A 75 -12.50 2.93 -9.62
N GLN A 76 -11.30 2.36 -9.83
CA GLN A 76 -10.19 3.11 -10.44
C GLN A 76 -10.47 3.48 -11.90
N VAL A 77 -11.04 2.56 -12.68
CA VAL A 77 -11.44 2.85 -14.07
C VAL A 77 -12.49 3.94 -14.11
N PHE A 78 -13.46 3.92 -13.18
CA PHE A 78 -14.48 4.95 -13.07
C PHE A 78 -13.89 6.33 -12.68
N TYR A 79 -12.89 6.35 -11.80
CA TYR A 79 -12.14 7.56 -11.48
C TYR A 79 -11.48 8.17 -12.73
N ASN A 80 -10.72 7.37 -13.48
CA ASN A 80 -10.07 7.81 -14.72
C ASN A 80 -11.10 8.24 -15.79
N PHE A 81 -12.25 7.57 -15.83
CA PHE A 81 -13.33 7.91 -16.77
C PHE A 81 -13.97 9.27 -16.46
N ILE A 82 -14.06 9.66 -15.17
CA ILE A 82 -14.53 10.99 -14.77
C ILE A 82 -13.57 12.08 -15.27
N ASP A 83 -12.25 11.85 -15.18
CA ASP A 83 -11.26 12.80 -15.69
C ASP A 83 -11.33 12.92 -17.23
N TRP A 84 -11.53 11.79 -17.92
CA TRP A 84 -11.77 11.79 -19.36
C TRP A 84 -13.07 12.53 -19.75
N TRP A 85 -14.14 12.33 -18.98
CA TRP A 85 -15.41 13.03 -19.16
C TRP A 85 -15.25 14.55 -18.98
N LEU A 86 -14.51 14.94 -17.93
CA LEU A 86 -14.18 16.35 -17.67
C LEU A 86 -13.43 16.97 -18.84
N ASN A 87 -12.45 16.26 -19.42
CA ASN A 87 -11.74 16.72 -20.61
C ASN A 87 -12.69 16.95 -21.81
N LYS A 88 -13.63 16.01 -22.07
CA LYS A 88 -14.60 16.20 -23.16
C LYS A 88 -15.56 17.37 -22.89
N TRP A 89 -15.99 17.54 -21.65
CA TRP A 89 -16.80 18.70 -21.27
C TRP A 89 -16.03 20.01 -21.47
N THR A 90 -14.75 20.09 -21.09
CA THR A 90 -13.94 21.30 -21.29
C THR A 90 -13.75 21.64 -22.75
N ASN A 91 -13.51 20.64 -23.62
CA ASN A 91 -13.38 20.87 -25.07
C ASN A 91 -14.69 21.36 -25.69
N ALA A 92 -15.82 20.75 -25.33
CA ALA A 92 -17.14 21.18 -25.78
C ALA A 92 -17.45 22.63 -25.34
N ALA A 93 -17.11 22.98 -24.09
CA ALA A 93 -17.29 24.32 -23.55
C ALA A 93 -16.43 25.37 -24.30
N GLU A 94 -15.16 25.06 -24.56
CA GLU A 94 -14.25 25.93 -25.31
C GLU A 94 -14.73 26.15 -26.76
N GLN A 95 -15.16 25.08 -27.43
CA GLN A 95 -15.72 25.17 -28.77
C GLN A 95 -17.01 26.01 -28.81
N ALA A 96 -17.91 25.83 -27.86
CA ALA A 96 -19.13 26.64 -27.75
C ALA A 96 -18.80 28.14 -27.60
N ALA A 97 -17.85 28.48 -26.73
CA ALA A 97 -17.39 29.86 -26.54
C ALA A 97 -16.72 30.46 -27.78
N SER A 98 -15.90 29.67 -28.50
CA SER A 98 -15.26 30.08 -29.75
C SER A 98 -16.27 30.36 -30.87
N ARG A 99 -17.35 29.56 -30.96
CA ARG A 99 -18.45 29.79 -31.92
C ARG A 99 -19.23 31.06 -31.57
N LEU A 100 -19.45 31.34 -30.28
CA LEU A 100 -20.13 32.57 -29.87
C LEU A 100 -19.31 33.82 -30.23
N SER A 101 -18.01 33.82 -29.90
CA SER A 101 -17.12 34.95 -30.20
C SER A 101 -16.96 35.21 -31.70
N THR A 102 -16.85 34.16 -32.53
CA THR A 102 -16.79 34.31 -34.00
C THR A 102 -18.10 34.81 -34.61
N ASN A 103 -19.25 34.39 -34.08
CA ASN A 103 -20.55 34.90 -34.53
C ASN A 103 -20.76 36.38 -34.15
N LEU A 104 -20.32 36.79 -32.95
CA LEU A 104 -20.34 38.19 -32.53
C LEU A 104 -19.45 39.07 -33.42
N ALA A 105 -18.25 38.59 -33.75
CA ALA A 105 -17.33 39.31 -34.63
C ALA A 105 -17.85 39.44 -36.08
N LYS A 106 -18.62 38.46 -36.57
CA LYS A 106 -19.15 38.46 -37.95
C LYS A 106 -20.46 39.24 -38.11
N ASN A 107 -21.37 39.13 -37.15
CA ASN A 107 -22.74 39.61 -37.35
C ASN A 107 -23.08 40.88 -36.57
N GLY A 108 -22.27 41.33 -35.61
CA GLY A 108 -22.51 42.55 -34.81
C GLY A 108 -23.78 42.54 -33.95
N GLU A 109 -24.67 41.58 -34.16
CA GLU A 109 -25.91 41.38 -33.42
C GLU A 109 -25.75 40.28 -32.37
N TYR A 110 -26.00 40.66 -31.12
CA TYR A 110 -26.21 39.72 -30.02
C TYR A 110 -27.55 39.02 -30.25
N ARG A 111 -27.55 37.92 -31.01
CA ARG A 111 -28.74 37.09 -31.13
C ARG A 111 -29.02 36.46 -29.76
N ASN A 112 -30.05 36.96 -29.07
CA ASN A 112 -30.63 36.42 -27.83
C ASN A 112 -31.26 35.02 -27.99
N GLY A 113 -30.83 34.24 -28.98
CA GLY A 113 -31.14 32.83 -29.06
C GLY A 113 -30.09 32.09 -28.23
N THR A 114 -30.53 31.34 -27.23
CA THR A 114 -29.76 30.25 -26.65
C THR A 114 -29.41 29.28 -27.78
N SER A 115 -28.31 29.54 -28.50
CA SER A 115 -27.75 28.57 -29.43
C SER A 115 -27.20 27.44 -28.58
N VAL A 116 -28.06 26.47 -28.28
CA VAL A 116 -27.72 25.25 -27.55
C VAL A 116 -26.64 24.56 -28.37
N TYR A 117 -25.41 24.55 -27.83
CA TYR A 117 -24.32 23.82 -28.45
C TYR A 117 -24.53 22.36 -28.13
N VAL A 118 -24.94 21.58 -29.13
CA VAL A 118 -25.07 20.14 -29.00
C VAL A 118 -23.81 19.50 -29.56
N ASP A 119 -23.11 18.76 -28.70
CA ASP A 119 -21.99 17.92 -29.09
C ASP A 119 -22.47 16.51 -29.39
N HIS A 120 -21.82 15.83 -30.33
CA HIS A 120 -22.16 14.46 -30.70
C HIS A 120 -20.98 13.54 -30.42
N ILE A 121 -21.05 12.82 -29.30
CA ILE A 121 -20.05 11.79 -28.96
C ILE A 121 -20.51 10.44 -29.54
N GLN A 122 -19.67 9.85 -30.39
CA GLN A 122 -19.88 8.49 -30.89
C GLN A 122 -19.13 7.46 -30.04
N PHE A 123 -19.85 6.66 -29.27
CA PHE A 123 -19.36 5.47 -28.59
C PHE A 123 -19.64 4.23 -29.42
N GLY A 124 -18.89 4.00 -30.50
CA GLY A 124 -18.97 2.77 -31.32
C GLY A 124 -20.39 2.40 -31.80
N LEU A 125 -21.14 1.68 -30.96
CA LEU A 125 -22.53 1.24 -31.15
C LEU A 125 -23.59 2.31 -30.82
N PHE A 126 -23.24 3.41 -30.14
CA PHE A 126 -24.19 4.42 -29.69
C PHE A 126 -23.68 5.83 -29.96
N SER A 127 -24.56 6.74 -30.37
CA SER A 127 -24.27 8.17 -30.50
C SER A 127 -25.04 8.95 -29.46
N LEU A 128 -24.32 9.65 -28.58
CA LEU A 128 -24.90 10.50 -27.55
C LEU A 128 -24.83 11.95 -28.04
N SER A 129 -25.96 12.64 -28.03
CA SER A 129 -26.02 14.07 -28.32
C SER A 129 -26.17 14.77 -26.98
N LEU A 130 -25.17 15.56 -26.59
CA LEU A 130 -25.11 16.20 -25.28
C LEU A 130 -25.12 17.71 -25.39
N ASP A 131 -25.94 18.34 -24.56
CA ASP A 131 -25.81 19.76 -24.27
C ASP A 131 -24.85 20.03 -23.11
N LEU A 132 -24.36 21.26 -22.99
CA LEU A 132 -23.44 21.68 -21.93
C LEU A 132 -24.04 21.47 -20.53
N HIS A 133 -25.35 21.62 -20.37
CA HIS A 133 -26.04 21.33 -19.11
C HIS A 133 -26.06 19.83 -18.79
N GLU A 134 -26.19 18.98 -19.80
CA GLU A 134 -26.16 17.52 -19.66
C GLU A 134 -24.76 17.02 -19.29
N TYR A 135 -23.70 17.64 -19.84
CA TYR A 135 -22.32 17.38 -19.39
C TYR A 135 -22.09 17.69 -17.91
N HIS A 136 -22.55 18.86 -17.45
CA HIS A 136 -22.41 19.31 -16.07
C HIS A 136 -23.19 18.40 -15.09
N THR A 137 -24.44 18.07 -15.43
CA THR A 137 -25.27 17.18 -14.60
C THR A 137 -24.69 15.76 -14.56
N GLY A 138 -24.24 15.23 -15.70
CA GLY A 138 -23.54 13.95 -15.80
C GLY A 138 -22.29 13.90 -14.91
N PHE A 139 -21.42 14.93 -14.99
CA PHE A 139 -20.24 15.03 -14.14
C PHE A 139 -20.60 15.02 -12.65
N THR A 140 -21.61 15.81 -12.25
CA THR A 140 -22.06 15.89 -10.85
C THR A 140 -22.54 14.52 -10.33
N VAL A 141 -23.36 13.82 -11.11
CA VAL A 141 -23.87 12.48 -10.76
C VAL A 141 -22.73 11.46 -10.68
N MET A 142 -21.79 11.49 -11.64
CA MET A 142 -20.65 10.58 -11.67
C MET A 142 -19.73 10.78 -10.46
N VAL A 143 -19.42 12.03 -10.09
CA VAL A 143 -18.61 12.34 -8.90
C VAL A 143 -19.28 11.86 -7.62
N PHE A 144 -20.60 12.04 -7.49
CA PHE A 144 -21.34 11.56 -6.33
C PHE A 144 -21.33 10.02 -6.24
N MET A 145 -21.53 9.33 -7.37
CA MET A 145 -21.41 7.86 -7.45
C MET A 145 -20.00 7.37 -7.12
N LEU A 146 -18.96 8.09 -7.58
CA LEU A 146 -17.56 7.77 -7.27
C LEU A 146 -17.30 7.91 -5.77
N MET A 147 -17.82 8.96 -5.13
CA MET A 147 -17.69 9.16 -3.70
C MET A 147 -18.29 7.98 -2.93
N ILE A 148 -19.53 7.58 -3.27
CA ILE A 148 -20.21 6.45 -2.64
C ILE A 148 -19.42 5.15 -2.84
N THR A 149 -19.05 4.83 -4.08
CA THR A 149 -18.31 3.59 -4.40
C THR A 149 -16.92 3.57 -3.76
N SER A 150 -16.26 4.72 -3.60
CA SER A 150 -14.99 4.84 -2.90
C SER A 150 -15.12 4.55 -1.41
N VAL A 151 -16.18 5.05 -0.76
CA VAL A 151 -16.49 4.73 0.65
C VAL A 151 -16.79 3.23 0.80
N ILE A 152 -17.61 2.66 -0.09
CA ILE A 152 -17.92 1.23 -0.08
C ILE A 152 -16.63 0.41 -0.23
N ARG A 153 -15.74 0.77 -1.16
CA ARG A 153 -14.44 0.12 -1.34
C ARG A 153 -13.59 0.17 -0.08
N ALA A 154 -13.48 1.33 0.57
CA ALA A 154 -12.69 1.49 1.79
C ALA A 154 -13.26 0.66 2.96
N VAL A 155 -14.57 0.71 3.18
CA VAL A 155 -15.25 -0.08 4.23
C VAL A 155 -15.06 -1.57 3.97
N TRP A 156 -15.27 -2.00 2.73
CA TRP A 156 -15.18 -3.41 2.40
C TRP A 156 -13.76 -3.96 2.55
N PHE A 157 -12.76 -3.17 2.15
CA PHE A 157 -11.36 -3.51 2.36
C PHE A 157 -11.03 -3.66 3.84
N LYS A 158 -11.53 -2.74 4.68
CA LYS A 158 -11.34 -2.81 6.13
C LYS A 158 -12.02 -4.04 6.73
N LEU A 159 -13.22 -4.40 6.30
CA LEU A 159 -13.88 -5.64 6.74
C LEU A 159 -13.08 -6.89 6.35
N ALA A 160 -12.50 -6.91 5.15
CA ALA A 160 -11.64 -8.00 4.70
C ALA A 160 -10.36 -8.10 5.55
N GLN A 161 -9.76 -6.98 5.94
CA GLN A 161 -8.60 -6.95 6.85
C GLN A 161 -8.95 -7.47 8.25
N VAL A 162 -10.10 -7.07 8.79
CA VAL A 162 -10.58 -7.58 10.09
C VAL A 162 -10.83 -9.09 10.03
N SER A 163 -11.35 -9.60 8.91
CA SER A 163 -11.49 -11.04 8.69
C SER A 163 -10.13 -11.76 8.70
N ALA A 164 -9.10 -11.20 8.03
CA ALA A 164 -7.74 -11.74 8.06
C ALA A 164 -7.17 -11.76 9.48
N SER A 165 -7.35 -10.67 10.23
CA SER A 165 -6.88 -10.55 11.61
C SER A 165 -7.49 -11.62 12.50
N ARG A 166 -8.82 -11.78 12.46
CA ARG A 166 -9.53 -12.81 13.23
C ARG A 166 -9.06 -14.21 12.88
N LEU A 167 -8.92 -14.52 11.58
CA LEU A 167 -8.44 -15.84 11.16
C LEU A 167 -7.02 -16.12 11.67
N LEU A 168 -6.10 -15.16 11.54
CA LEU A 168 -4.72 -15.31 11.99
C LEU A 168 -4.63 -15.43 13.52
N HIS A 169 -5.39 -14.62 14.25
CA HIS A 169 -5.52 -14.71 15.69
C HIS A 169 -6.05 -16.07 16.12
N ASP A 170 -7.13 -16.57 15.52
CA ASP A 170 -7.74 -17.87 15.84
C ASP A 170 -6.79 -19.03 15.54
N MET A 171 -6.05 -18.96 14.44
CA MET A 171 -5.03 -19.95 14.09
C MET A 171 -3.91 -19.96 15.13
N MET A 172 -3.43 -18.79 15.53
CA MET A 172 -2.38 -18.67 16.54
C MET A 172 -2.86 -19.16 17.91
N PHE A 173 -4.07 -18.78 18.32
CA PHE A 173 -4.71 -19.23 19.55
C PHE A 173 -4.86 -20.76 19.58
N LYS A 174 -5.41 -21.36 18.51
CA LYS A 174 -5.54 -22.82 18.39
C LYS A 174 -4.18 -23.53 18.44
N ALA A 175 -3.15 -22.95 17.82
CA ALA A 175 -1.80 -23.52 17.85
C ALA A 175 -1.20 -23.50 19.26
N VAL A 176 -1.36 -22.39 19.99
CA VAL A 176 -0.83 -22.24 21.35
C VAL A 176 -1.56 -23.13 22.35
N VAL A 177 -2.90 -23.20 22.32
CA VAL A 177 -3.67 -24.07 23.24
C VAL A 177 -3.36 -25.56 23.02
N ARG A 178 -2.97 -25.94 21.79
CA ARG A 178 -2.57 -27.32 21.45
C ARG A 178 -1.06 -27.58 21.61
N ALA A 179 -0.31 -26.58 22.07
CA ALA A 179 1.13 -26.71 22.29
C ALA A 179 1.43 -27.68 23.44
N ARG A 180 2.57 -28.38 23.36
CA ARG A 180 3.06 -29.21 24.48
C ARG A 180 3.49 -28.33 25.65
N ILE A 181 3.43 -28.83 26.88
CA ILE A 181 3.97 -28.14 28.08
C ILE A 181 5.43 -27.70 27.88
N LEU A 182 6.25 -28.51 27.22
CA LEU A 182 7.65 -28.17 26.90
C LEU A 182 7.79 -26.84 26.13
N PHE A 183 6.81 -26.46 25.31
CA PHE A 183 6.81 -25.19 24.61
C PHE A 183 6.67 -24.02 25.60
N PHE A 184 5.83 -24.15 26.62
CA PHE A 184 5.62 -23.15 27.67
C PHE A 184 6.79 -23.08 28.66
N ASP A 185 7.49 -24.20 28.88
CA ASP A 185 8.71 -24.22 29.69
C ASP A 185 9.86 -23.46 28.99
N LYS A 186 9.94 -23.55 27.66
CA LYS A 186 10.96 -22.85 26.86
C LYS A 186 10.59 -21.39 26.51
N ASN A 187 9.30 -21.06 26.52
CA ASN A 187 8.81 -19.74 26.12
C ASN A 187 8.02 -19.09 27.25
N PRO A 188 8.58 -18.06 27.91
CA PRO A 188 7.88 -17.40 29.01
C PRO A 188 6.57 -16.79 28.53
N ILE A 189 5.53 -16.84 29.38
CA ILE A 189 4.18 -16.37 29.07
C ILE A 189 4.18 -14.92 28.55
N GLY A 190 5.04 -14.06 29.09
CA GLY A 190 5.19 -12.67 28.64
C GLY A 190 5.62 -12.54 27.17
N ARG A 191 6.46 -13.44 26.65
CA ARG A 191 6.86 -13.46 25.23
C ARG A 191 5.69 -13.85 24.33
N ILE A 192 4.89 -14.83 24.76
CA ILE A 192 3.70 -15.27 24.05
C ILE A 192 2.67 -14.13 24.02
N LEU A 193 2.42 -13.47 25.15
CA LEU A 193 1.50 -12.35 25.25
C LEU A 193 1.94 -11.16 24.38
N ASN A 194 3.24 -10.82 24.40
CA ASN A 194 3.77 -9.74 23.57
C ASN A 194 3.55 -10.01 22.08
N ARG A 195 3.65 -11.27 21.61
CA ARG A 195 3.30 -11.65 20.24
C ARG A 195 1.79 -11.49 19.95
N PHE A 196 0.91 -11.92 20.85
CA PHE A 196 -0.54 -11.74 20.69
C PHE A 196 -0.96 -10.27 20.66
N SER A 197 -0.34 -9.40 21.44
CA SER A 197 -0.74 -8.00 21.53
C SER A 197 0.01 -7.11 20.54
N LYS A 198 1.35 -7.10 20.59
CA LYS A 198 2.18 -6.15 19.83
C LYS A 198 2.20 -6.50 18.35
N ASP A 199 2.38 -7.77 18.02
CA ASP A 199 2.63 -8.13 16.63
C ASP A 199 1.33 -8.27 15.82
N ILE A 200 0.24 -8.76 16.43
CA ILE A 200 -1.10 -8.67 15.85
C ILE A 200 -1.52 -7.21 15.73
N GLY A 201 -1.25 -6.37 16.73
CA GLY A 201 -1.52 -4.93 16.63
C GLY A 201 -0.76 -4.27 15.47
N ALA A 202 0.52 -4.59 15.28
CA ALA A 202 1.29 -4.11 14.14
C ALA A 202 0.73 -4.60 12.78
N MET A 203 0.16 -5.79 12.73
CA MET A 203 -0.52 -6.31 11.54
C MET A 203 -1.85 -5.58 11.27
N ASP A 204 -2.61 -5.26 12.30
CA ASP A 204 -3.92 -4.64 12.16
C ASP A 204 -3.85 -3.14 11.86
N ASP A 205 -2.81 -2.47 12.35
CA ASP A 205 -2.60 -1.04 12.12
C ASP A 205 -1.67 -0.78 10.94
N GLN A 206 -0.41 -1.20 11.05
CA GLN A 206 0.64 -0.80 10.11
C GLN A 206 0.54 -1.55 8.78
N LEU A 207 0.39 -2.87 8.82
CA LEU A 207 0.29 -3.66 7.59
C LEU A 207 -1.00 -3.34 6.85
N ALA A 208 -2.12 -3.27 7.56
CA ALA A 208 -3.42 -2.95 6.99
C ALA A 208 -3.41 -1.61 6.22
N PHE A 209 -2.83 -0.58 6.83
CA PHE A 209 -2.67 0.73 6.21
C PHE A 209 -1.73 0.67 5.00
N ALA A 210 -0.51 0.15 5.19
CA ALA A 210 0.49 0.07 4.12
C ALA A 210 0.01 -0.76 2.92
N PHE A 211 -0.75 -1.84 3.17
CA PHE A 211 -1.31 -2.68 2.13
C PHE A 211 -2.38 -1.94 1.31
N PHE A 212 -3.31 -1.24 1.97
CA PHE A 212 -4.36 -0.48 1.28
C PHE A 212 -3.77 0.64 0.42
N ASP A 213 -2.85 1.42 0.99
CA ASP A 213 -2.19 2.53 0.31
C ASP A 213 -1.34 2.05 -0.85
N PHE A 214 -0.58 0.96 -0.67
CA PHE A 214 0.23 0.42 -1.75
C PHE A 214 -0.64 -0.09 -2.91
N PHE A 215 -1.73 -0.80 -2.62
CA PHE A 215 -2.57 -1.37 -3.68
C PHE A 215 -3.40 -0.30 -4.40
N THR A 216 -4.03 0.62 -3.66
CA THR A 216 -4.73 1.77 -4.25
C THR A 216 -3.74 2.66 -5.00
N GLY A 217 -2.57 2.88 -4.44
CA GLY A 217 -1.51 3.68 -5.05
C GLY A 217 -1.01 3.07 -6.36
N LEU A 218 -0.82 1.75 -6.40
CA LEU A 218 -0.46 1.01 -7.60
C LEU A 218 -1.53 1.09 -8.68
N LEU A 219 -2.81 0.91 -8.31
CA LEU A 219 -3.93 1.04 -9.26
C LEU A 219 -4.02 2.46 -9.83
N ASN A 220 -3.85 3.48 -8.99
CA ASN A 220 -3.85 4.87 -9.44
C ASN A 220 -2.68 5.14 -10.39
N PHE A 221 -1.47 4.70 -10.05
CA PHE A 221 -0.30 4.82 -10.92
C PHE A 221 -0.53 4.17 -12.30
N LEU A 222 -1.03 2.94 -12.31
CA LEU A 222 -1.37 2.24 -13.57
C LEU A 222 -2.47 2.96 -14.33
N GLY A 223 -3.45 3.53 -13.63
CA GLY A 223 -4.53 4.33 -14.21
C GLY A 223 -4.01 5.56 -14.93
N MET A 224 -3.19 6.37 -14.26
CA MET A 224 -2.57 7.56 -14.83
C MET A 224 -1.71 7.24 -16.06
N VAL A 225 -0.83 6.23 -15.96
CA VAL A 225 -0.02 5.76 -17.11
C VAL A 225 -0.93 5.29 -18.25
N GLY A 226 -1.98 4.53 -17.94
CA GLY A 226 -2.95 4.04 -18.92
C GLY A 226 -3.63 5.17 -19.68
N VAL A 227 -4.13 6.19 -18.99
CA VAL A 227 -4.78 7.34 -19.63
C VAL A 227 -3.78 8.14 -20.47
N THR A 228 -2.58 8.41 -19.96
CA THR A 228 -1.52 9.10 -20.71
C THR A 228 -1.19 8.38 -22.02
N VAL A 229 -1.06 7.04 -22.00
CA VAL A 229 -0.77 6.23 -23.20
C VAL A 229 -1.96 6.19 -24.15
N MET A 230 -3.21 6.19 -23.65
CA MET A 230 -4.40 6.25 -24.49
C MET A 230 -4.53 7.56 -25.23
N ILE A 231 -4.17 8.69 -24.61
CA ILE A 231 -4.22 10.02 -25.23
C ILE A 231 -3.10 10.17 -26.28
N ASN A 232 -1.86 9.88 -25.89
CA ASN A 232 -0.72 9.98 -26.79
C ASN A 232 0.22 8.77 -26.64
N PRO A 233 0.10 7.77 -27.53
CA PRO A 233 0.98 6.60 -27.53
C PRO A 233 2.46 6.96 -27.67
N ALA A 234 2.82 8.09 -28.28
CA ALA A 234 4.21 8.51 -28.44
C ALA A 234 4.90 8.81 -27.10
N VAL A 235 4.15 9.18 -26.05
CA VAL A 235 4.67 9.42 -24.70
C VAL A 235 5.14 8.11 -24.05
N PHE A 236 4.66 6.95 -24.50
CA PHE A 236 5.12 5.67 -24.00
C PHE A 236 6.62 5.43 -24.25
N ILE A 237 7.15 5.98 -25.35
CA ILE A 237 8.56 5.83 -25.74
C ILE A 237 9.50 6.40 -24.66
N PRO A 238 9.37 7.68 -24.21
CA PRO A 238 10.17 8.21 -23.11
C PRO A 238 9.81 7.62 -21.73
N THR A 239 8.62 7.04 -21.54
CA THR A 239 8.26 6.38 -20.27
C THR A 239 9.05 5.09 -20.03
N LEU A 240 9.37 4.31 -21.06
CA LEU A 240 10.15 3.07 -20.93
C LEU A 240 11.57 3.25 -20.31
N PRO A 241 12.44 4.13 -20.84
CA PRO A 241 13.76 4.35 -20.24
C PRO A 241 13.65 4.95 -18.84
N LEU A 242 12.66 5.80 -18.59
CA LEU A 242 12.40 6.34 -17.25
C LEU A 242 12.03 5.24 -16.25
N ALA A 243 11.14 4.32 -16.63
CA ALA A 243 10.76 3.17 -15.81
C ALA A 243 11.95 2.25 -15.52
N PHE A 244 12.84 2.07 -16.49
CA PHE A 244 14.11 1.36 -16.30
C PHE A 244 14.99 2.06 -15.26
N ILE A 245 15.22 3.36 -15.38
CA ILE A 245 15.99 4.15 -14.40
C ILE A 245 15.36 4.05 -13.00
N PHE A 246 14.03 4.20 -12.89
CA PHE A 246 13.32 4.04 -11.62
C PHE A 246 13.55 2.67 -10.99
N PHE A 247 13.57 1.60 -11.80
CA PHE A 247 13.84 0.26 -11.31
C PHE A 247 15.25 0.14 -10.71
N PHE A 248 16.29 0.70 -11.35
CA PHE A 248 17.65 0.67 -10.79
C PHE A 248 17.80 1.52 -9.52
N VAL A 249 17.29 2.75 -9.53
CA VAL A 249 17.32 3.63 -8.36
C VAL A 249 16.59 2.97 -7.19
N ARG A 250 15.46 2.31 -7.47
CA ARG A 250 14.72 1.50 -6.48
C ARG A 250 15.57 0.37 -5.93
N LEU A 251 16.21 -0.44 -6.77
CA LEU A 251 17.03 -1.57 -6.32
C LEU A 251 18.17 -1.09 -5.40
N PHE A 252 18.85 -0.01 -5.79
CA PHE A 252 19.91 0.59 -4.99
C PHE A 252 19.38 1.09 -3.63
N TYR A 253 18.27 1.83 -3.62
CA TYR A 253 17.67 2.34 -2.38
C TYR A 253 17.21 1.22 -1.45
N LEU A 254 16.56 0.17 -1.96
CA LEU A 254 16.08 -0.95 -1.14
C LEU A 254 17.22 -1.71 -0.47
N ALA A 255 18.34 -1.93 -1.19
CA ALA A 255 19.52 -2.55 -0.62
C ALA A 255 20.11 -1.69 0.51
N SER A 256 20.38 -0.41 0.24
CA SER A 256 20.99 0.52 1.20
C SER A 256 20.07 0.80 2.41
N SER A 257 18.79 1.07 2.18
CA SER A 257 17.80 1.34 3.24
C SER A 257 17.65 0.17 4.20
N ARG A 258 17.72 -1.07 3.69
CA ARG A 258 17.67 -2.27 4.54
C ARG A 258 18.85 -2.31 5.52
N ASP A 259 20.05 -2.03 5.04
CA ASP A 259 21.27 -2.10 5.86
C ASP A 259 21.34 -0.94 6.86
N ILE A 260 20.90 0.26 6.46
CA ILE A 260 20.76 1.42 7.36
C ILE A 260 19.73 1.15 8.45
N LYS A 261 18.56 0.57 8.12
CA LYS A 261 17.55 0.16 9.12
C LYS A 261 18.07 -0.92 10.05
N ARG A 262 18.97 -1.80 9.57
CA ARG A 262 19.63 -2.79 10.42
C ARG A 262 20.55 -2.10 11.42
N LEU A 263 21.37 -1.15 10.96
CA LEU A 263 22.23 -0.35 11.83
C LEU A 263 21.40 0.38 12.91
N GLU A 264 20.33 1.07 12.52
CA GLU A 264 19.39 1.74 13.44
C GLU A 264 18.77 0.78 14.47
N ALA A 265 18.47 -0.45 14.09
CA ALA A 265 17.96 -1.45 15.03
C ALA A 265 19.03 -1.89 16.04
N THR A 266 20.26 -2.12 15.58
CA THR A 266 21.38 -2.57 16.41
C THR A 266 21.84 -1.51 17.41
N THR A 267 21.85 -0.22 17.04
CA THR A 267 22.24 0.88 17.94
C THR A 267 21.22 1.17 19.05
N ARG A 268 19.97 0.76 18.84
CA ARG A 268 18.85 1.04 19.76
C ARG A 268 18.83 0.13 20.98
N SER A 269 19.23 -1.13 20.82
CA SER A 269 19.28 -2.11 21.91
C SER A 269 20.17 -1.66 23.09
N PRO A 270 21.45 -1.29 22.90
CA PRO A 270 22.31 -0.88 24.00
C PRO A 270 21.83 0.39 24.71
N LEU A 271 21.14 1.29 24.01
CA LEU A 271 20.49 2.46 24.62
C LEU A 271 19.40 2.03 25.61
N TYR A 272 18.48 1.15 25.20
CA TYR A 272 17.41 0.68 26.09
C TYR A 272 17.95 -0.16 27.26
N SER A 273 18.97 -0.98 27.04
CA SER A 273 19.61 -1.74 28.12
C SER A 273 20.26 -0.81 29.16
N HIS A 274 20.90 0.27 28.73
CA HIS A 274 21.46 1.29 29.65
C HIS A 274 20.39 1.95 30.49
N ILE A 275 19.31 2.41 29.84
CA ILE A 275 18.17 3.04 30.52
C ILE A 275 17.57 2.08 31.57
N SER A 276 17.38 0.81 31.19
CA SER A 276 16.84 -0.20 32.11
C SER A 276 17.75 -0.44 33.31
N ALA A 277 19.06 -0.58 33.08
CA ALA A 277 20.04 -0.79 34.15
C ALA A 277 20.12 0.39 35.12
N VAL A 278 20.13 1.64 34.60
CA VAL A 278 20.14 2.85 35.43
C VAL A 278 18.83 2.98 36.23
N MET A 279 17.68 2.66 35.64
CA MET A 279 16.39 2.70 36.33
C MET A 279 16.32 1.68 37.48
N GLN A 280 16.81 0.46 37.25
CA GLN A 280 16.86 -0.58 38.29
C GLN A 280 17.89 -0.26 39.40
N GLY A 281 19.03 0.32 39.03
CA GLY A 281 20.13 0.68 39.94
C GLY A 281 20.15 2.13 40.41
N LEU A 282 19.04 2.87 40.28
CA LEU A 282 19.03 4.32 40.45
C LEU A 282 19.48 4.77 41.85
N THR A 283 19.09 4.02 42.89
CA THR A 283 19.51 4.26 44.27
C THR A 283 21.02 4.08 44.43
N THR A 284 21.61 3.07 43.79
CA THR A 284 23.05 2.82 43.78
C THR A 284 23.79 3.95 43.07
N VAL A 285 23.34 4.37 41.88
CA VAL A 285 23.96 5.48 41.14
C VAL A 285 24.00 6.76 41.99
N ARG A 286 22.90 7.06 42.70
CA ARG A 286 22.80 8.23 43.60
C ARG A 286 23.66 8.08 44.86
N ALA A 287 23.69 6.89 45.46
CA ALA A 287 24.48 6.61 46.66
C ALA A 287 25.99 6.78 46.41
N PHE A 288 26.46 6.49 45.20
CA PHE A 288 27.85 6.70 44.77
C PHE A 288 28.09 8.05 44.07
N SER A 289 27.07 8.92 43.98
CA SER A 289 27.14 10.23 43.31
C SER A 289 27.75 10.17 41.90
N ASN A 290 27.37 9.15 41.12
CA ASN A 290 27.93 8.85 39.80
C ASN A 290 26.95 9.17 38.65
N GLU A 291 26.00 10.08 38.87
CA GLU A 291 24.95 10.45 37.91
C GLU A 291 25.54 11.02 36.63
N ASN A 292 26.56 11.87 36.74
CA ASN A 292 27.20 12.51 35.58
C ASN A 292 27.84 11.49 34.64
N ARG A 293 28.44 10.41 35.17
CA ARG A 293 29.00 9.33 34.35
C ARG A 293 27.89 8.55 33.65
N ALA A 294 26.83 8.21 34.36
CA ALA A 294 25.69 7.49 33.80
C ALA A 294 24.99 8.30 32.70
N LEU A 295 24.86 9.62 32.89
CA LEU A 295 24.33 10.57 31.89
C LEU A 295 25.25 10.69 30.69
N LYS A 296 26.57 10.81 30.89
CA LYS A 296 27.53 10.86 29.78
C LYS A 296 27.43 9.61 28.90
N GLU A 297 27.41 8.43 29.51
CA GLU A 297 27.26 7.17 28.77
C GLU A 297 25.91 7.05 28.06
N TYR A 298 24.85 7.62 28.65
CA TYR A 298 23.55 7.74 27.98
C TYR A 298 23.65 8.64 26.73
N HIS A 299 24.27 9.82 26.84
CA HIS A 299 24.45 10.74 25.72
C HIS A 299 25.26 10.10 24.58
N ASP A 300 26.38 9.43 24.90
CA ASP A 300 27.22 8.76 23.90
C ASP A 300 26.41 7.69 23.12
N ARG A 301 25.60 6.88 23.81
CA ARG A 301 24.73 5.87 23.17
C ARG A 301 23.58 6.51 22.40
N GLN A 302 23.00 7.59 22.91
CA GLN A 302 21.92 8.34 22.26
C GLN A 302 22.41 8.98 20.95
N ASP A 303 23.61 9.53 20.91
CA ASP A 303 24.19 10.16 19.71
C ASP A 303 24.43 9.14 18.60
N VAL A 304 24.95 7.95 18.94
CA VAL A 304 25.10 6.84 17.98
C VAL A 304 23.75 6.37 17.44
N ASN A 305 22.74 6.23 18.31
CA ASN A 305 21.41 5.84 17.85
C ASN A 305 20.72 6.92 17.01
N THR A 306 20.87 8.19 17.40
CA THR A 306 20.27 9.33 16.69
C THR A 306 20.91 9.54 15.32
N SER A 307 22.23 9.38 15.21
CA SER A 307 22.93 9.46 13.92
C SER A 307 22.51 8.33 12.96
N ALA A 308 22.34 7.09 13.45
CA ALA A 308 21.81 5.99 12.66
C ALA A 308 20.36 6.24 12.19
N PHE A 309 19.52 6.77 13.08
CA PHE A 309 18.14 7.16 12.76
C PHE A 309 18.10 8.31 11.73
N PHE A 310 18.95 9.32 11.88
CA PHE A 310 19.07 10.42 10.93
C PHE A 310 19.48 9.91 9.54
N LEU A 311 20.44 8.98 9.46
CA LEU A 311 20.85 8.36 8.20
C LEU A 311 19.68 7.62 7.52
N SER A 312 18.84 6.93 8.30
CA SER A 312 17.60 6.30 7.83
C SER A 312 16.67 7.33 7.16
N LEU A 313 16.43 8.46 7.83
CA LEU A 313 15.61 9.55 7.31
C LEU A 313 16.23 10.23 6.07
N ALA A 314 17.52 10.54 6.11
CA ALA A 314 18.24 11.18 5.03
C ALA A 314 18.24 10.33 3.76
N SER A 315 18.46 9.01 3.88
CA SER A 315 18.41 8.08 2.75
C SER A 315 17.03 8.04 2.08
N ALA A 316 15.95 8.06 2.88
CA ALA A 316 14.58 8.10 2.37
C ALA A 316 14.27 9.42 1.63
N ARG A 317 14.77 10.55 2.16
CA ARG A 317 14.63 11.88 1.53
C ARG A 317 15.42 11.99 0.23
N TRP A 318 16.65 11.48 0.22
CA TRP A 318 17.48 11.44 -0.99
C TRP A 318 16.79 10.65 -2.10
N PHE A 319 16.25 9.48 -1.79
CA PHE A 319 15.50 8.67 -2.76
C PHE A 319 14.28 9.42 -3.29
N ALA A 320 13.44 9.99 -2.41
CA ALA A 320 12.27 10.75 -2.83
C ALA A 320 12.64 11.92 -3.76
N SER A 321 13.63 12.73 -3.38
CA SER A 321 14.10 13.85 -4.20
C SER A 321 14.66 13.39 -5.54
N THR A 322 15.42 12.29 -5.58
CA THR A 322 15.99 11.75 -6.83
C THR A 322 14.89 11.32 -7.81
N ILE A 323 13.83 10.68 -7.31
CA ILE A 323 12.67 10.33 -8.14
C ILE A 323 11.97 11.60 -8.63
N ASP A 324 11.73 12.59 -7.75
CA ASP A 324 11.02 13.81 -8.14
C ASP A 324 11.79 14.62 -9.19
N TRP A 325 13.13 14.65 -9.13
CA TRP A 325 13.96 15.25 -10.19
C TRP A 325 13.79 14.54 -11.54
N LEU A 326 13.79 13.20 -11.54
CA LEU A 326 13.57 12.41 -12.76
C LEU A 326 12.16 12.62 -13.33
N VAL A 327 11.14 12.70 -12.47
CA VAL A 327 9.77 13.04 -12.87
C VAL A 327 9.71 14.46 -13.45
N ALA A 328 10.39 15.44 -12.86
CA ALA A 328 10.44 16.82 -13.37
C ALA A 328 11.07 16.90 -14.78
N PHE A 329 12.17 16.17 -15.03
CA PHE A 329 12.73 16.06 -16.37
C PHE A 329 11.76 15.41 -17.36
N PHE A 330 11.03 14.38 -16.94
CA PHE A 330 10.00 13.74 -17.76
C PHE A 330 8.83 14.69 -18.08
N ILE A 331 8.29 15.39 -17.09
CA ILE A 331 7.24 16.41 -17.27
C ILE A 331 7.70 17.47 -18.28
N THR A 332 8.94 17.95 -18.12
CA THR A 332 9.53 18.94 -19.03
C THR A 332 9.57 18.41 -20.47
N GLY A 333 10.06 17.19 -20.66
CA GLY A 333 10.10 16.54 -21.99
C GLY A 333 8.72 16.37 -22.61
N VAL A 334 7.73 15.91 -21.84
CA VAL A 334 6.34 15.74 -22.31
C VAL A 334 5.71 17.09 -22.66
N ALA A 335 5.94 18.13 -21.86
CA ALA A 335 5.44 19.49 -22.13
C ALA A 335 6.03 20.06 -23.43
N PHE A 336 7.35 19.97 -23.63
CA PHE A 336 7.98 20.43 -24.87
C PHE A 336 7.50 19.63 -26.09
N ALA A 337 7.37 18.30 -25.98
CA ALA A 337 6.87 17.46 -27.07
C ALA A 337 5.42 17.80 -27.46
N SER A 338 4.60 18.19 -26.48
CA SER A 338 3.21 18.62 -26.71
C SER A 338 3.14 19.91 -27.51
N VAL A 339 4.00 20.89 -27.20
CA VAL A 339 4.08 22.16 -27.94
C VAL A 339 4.56 21.95 -29.38
N LEU A 340 5.48 21.01 -29.59
CA LEU A 340 6.03 20.70 -30.92
C LEU A 340 5.07 19.89 -31.82
N SER A 341 3.97 19.36 -31.26
CA SER A 341 3.02 18.48 -31.98
C SER A 341 1.59 19.05 -32.03
N PRO A 342 1.37 20.30 -32.49
CA PRO A 342 0.07 20.96 -32.42
C PRO A 342 -0.98 20.35 -33.35
N SER A 343 -0.58 19.55 -34.35
CA SER A 343 -1.49 18.94 -35.33
C SER A 343 -2.13 17.63 -34.85
N ILE A 344 -1.69 17.07 -33.72
CA ILE A 344 -2.07 15.72 -33.28
C ILE A 344 -2.95 15.74 -32.02
N LEU A 345 -2.85 16.78 -31.19
CA LEU A 345 -3.48 16.81 -29.86
C LEU A 345 -4.39 18.04 -29.71
N GLU A 346 -5.61 17.81 -29.19
CA GLU A 346 -6.49 18.89 -28.74
C GLU A 346 -5.98 19.54 -27.44
N SER A 347 -6.33 20.81 -27.21
CA SER A 347 -5.93 21.58 -26.00
C SER A 347 -6.25 20.86 -24.70
N GLY A 348 -7.45 20.29 -24.57
CA GLY A 348 -7.85 19.56 -23.37
C GLY A 348 -7.13 18.22 -23.20
N GLU A 349 -6.76 17.54 -24.28
CA GLU A 349 -6.00 16.28 -24.22
C GLU A 349 -4.57 16.51 -23.71
N VAL A 350 -3.93 17.58 -24.18
CA VAL A 350 -2.63 18.03 -23.64
C VAL A 350 -2.76 18.40 -22.16
N ALA A 351 -3.81 19.14 -21.78
CA ALA A 351 -4.04 19.54 -20.39
C ALA A 351 -4.24 18.32 -19.47
N LEU A 352 -5.09 17.38 -19.85
CA LEU A 352 -5.35 16.15 -19.10
C LEU A 352 -4.07 15.32 -18.95
N MET A 353 -3.29 15.18 -20.02
CA MET A 353 -2.01 14.50 -19.99
C MET A 353 -1.01 15.16 -19.03
N LEU A 354 -0.87 16.49 -19.08
CA LEU A 354 0.03 17.22 -18.20
C LEU A 354 -0.40 17.12 -16.74
N VAL A 355 -1.70 17.16 -16.45
CA VAL A 355 -2.22 16.97 -15.09
C VAL A 355 -1.81 15.60 -14.53
N TYR A 356 -1.93 14.52 -15.30
CA TYR A 356 -1.51 13.19 -14.85
C TYR A 356 0.00 13.05 -14.67
N VAL A 357 0.78 13.60 -15.61
CA VAL A 357 2.25 13.54 -15.55
C VAL A 357 2.78 14.38 -14.38
N VAL A 358 2.15 15.51 -14.06
CA VAL A 358 2.45 16.30 -12.86
C VAL A 358 2.09 15.55 -11.58
N GLN A 359 0.95 14.85 -11.54
CA GLN A 359 0.54 14.02 -10.39
C GLN A 359 1.54 12.90 -10.04
N PHE A 360 2.43 12.50 -10.95
CA PHE A 360 3.52 11.58 -10.62
C PHE A 360 4.47 12.12 -9.55
N THR A 361 4.63 13.45 -9.50
CA THR A 361 5.51 14.13 -8.56
C THR A 361 5.06 13.88 -7.13
N GLY A 362 5.94 13.39 -6.26
CA GLY A 362 5.62 13.03 -4.88
C GLY A 362 4.76 11.76 -4.73
N PHE A 363 3.86 11.45 -5.68
CA PHE A 363 3.01 10.27 -5.61
C PHE A 363 3.81 8.97 -5.81
N PHE A 364 4.71 8.93 -6.80
CA PHE A 364 5.51 7.73 -7.04
C PHE A 364 6.44 7.43 -5.86
N SER A 365 7.08 8.46 -5.29
CA SER A 365 7.94 8.32 -4.11
C SER A 365 7.15 7.85 -2.88
N TRP A 366 5.90 8.32 -2.73
CA TRP A 366 4.95 7.81 -1.72
C TRP A 366 4.64 6.32 -1.91
N VAL A 367 4.17 5.89 -3.09
CA VAL A 367 3.84 4.48 -3.37
C VAL A 367 5.05 3.57 -3.13
N MET A 368 6.24 4.05 -3.51
CA MET A 368 7.49 3.35 -3.28
C MET A 368 7.81 3.17 -1.80
N ARG A 369 7.60 4.19 -0.98
CA ARG A 369 7.73 4.10 0.48
C ARG A 369 6.72 3.10 1.07
N GLN A 370 5.46 3.16 0.65
CA GLN A 370 4.43 2.22 1.10
C GLN A 370 4.77 0.78 0.70
N SER A 371 5.40 0.57 -0.47
CA SER A 371 5.89 -0.75 -0.88
C SER A 371 6.97 -1.30 0.07
N ALA A 372 7.86 -0.43 0.57
CA ALA A 372 8.92 -0.79 1.50
C ALA A 372 8.37 -1.04 2.92
N GLU A 373 7.42 -0.23 3.38
CA GLU A 373 6.71 -0.44 4.65
C GLU A 373 5.94 -1.76 4.61
N LEU A 374 5.20 -2.02 3.53
CA LEU A 374 4.52 -3.28 3.29
C LEU A 374 5.49 -4.48 3.32
N GLN A 375 6.67 -4.38 2.70
CA GLN A 375 7.70 -5.43 2.77
C GLN A 375 8.21 -5.68 4.19
N ASN A 376 8.39 -4.62 4.98
CA ASN A 376 8.82 -4.76 6.37
C ASN A 376 7.74 -5.41 7.23
N SER A 377 6.49 -4.97 7.08
CA SER A 377 5.36 -5.51 7.84
C SER A 377 5.05 -6.97 7.48
N VAL A 378 5.14 -7.37 6.21
CA VAL A 378 4.95 -8.79 5.83
C VAL A 378 6.10 -9.67 6.31
N ARG A 379 7.32 -9.13 6.44
CA ARG A 379 8.42 -9.85 7.10
C ARG A 379 8.05 -10.19 8.54
N ASN A 380 7.41 -9.27 9.26
CA ASN A 380 6.93 -9.51 10.63
C ASN A 380 5.92 -10.68 10.68
N ILE A 381 4.99 -10.77 9.72
CA ILE A 381 4.02 -11.89 9.63
C ILE A 381 4.71 -13.24 9.35
N ARG A 382 5.77 -13.27 8.52
CA ARG A 382 6.50 -14.52 8.24
C ARG A 382 6.97 -15.19 9.55
N TYR A 383 7.42 -14.41 10.53
CA TYR A 383 7.81 -14.94 11.85
C TYR A 383 6.63 -15.54 12.63
N HIS A 384 5.39 -15.10 12.37
CA HIS A 384 4.18 -15.67 12.97
C HIS A 384 3.89 -17.05 12.38
N SER A 385 3.90 -17.15 11.06
CA SER A 385 3.69 -18.43 10.38
C SER A 385 4.76 -19.47 10.74
N SER A 386 6.00 -19.03 10.95
CA SER A 386 7.11 -19.91 11.36
C SER A 386 6.97 -20.40 12.81
N PHE A 387 6.39 -19.58 13.69
CA PHE A 387 6.07 -19.96 15.07
C PHE A 387 4.89 -20.95 15.14
N SER A 388 3.83 -20.71 14.38
CA SER A 388 2.74 -21.68 14.21
C SER A 388 3.21 -22.99 13.58
N PHE A 389 4.23 -22.92 12.71
CA PHE A 389 4.90 -24.08 12.13
C PHE A 389 5.74 -24.85 13.16
N GLN A 390 6.56 -24.19 14.00
CA GLN A 390 7.26 -24.84 15.12
C GLN A 390 6.27 -25.56 16.05
N LEU A 391 5.12 -24.94 16.35
CA LEU A 391 4.04 -25.54 17.13
C LEU A 391 3.41 -26.78 16.44
N SER A 392 3.25 -26.76 15.11
CA SER A 392 2.66 -27.87 14.33
C SER A 392 3.65 -29.01 14.03
N PHE A 393 4.94 -28.72 13.85
CA PHE A 393 5.98 -29.71 13.59
C PHE A 393 6.23 -30.58 14.82
N THR A 394 6.18 -29.98 16.01
CA THR A 394 6.24 -30.69 17.29
C THR A 394 5.03 -31.63 17.49
N TYR A 395 3.91 -31.39 16.81
CA TYR A 395 2.73 -32.27 16.85
C TYR A 395 2.87 -33.50 15.94
N ASN A 396 3.36 -33.33 14.71
CA ASN A 396 3.45 -34.42 13.71
C ASN A 396 4.63 -35.39 13.91
N LEU A 397 5.69 -35.01 14.64
CA LEU A 397 6.83 -35.89 14.92
C LEU A 397 6.57 -37.00 15.97
N CYS A 398 5.40 -37.03 16.62
CA CYS A 398 5.01 -38.12 17.53
C CYS A 398 3.63 -38.68 17.19
N ARG A 399 3.40 -39.01 15.91
CA ARG A 399 2.33 -39.93 15.53
C ARG A 399 2.89 -41.12 14.81
#